data_AF-A0A616CXM6-F1
#
_entry.id   AF-A0A616CXM6-F1
#
_cell.length_a   1.000
_cell.length_b   1.000
_cell.length_c   1.000
_cell.angle_alpha   90.00
_cell.angle_beta   90.00
_cell.angle_gamma   90.00
#
_symmetry.space_group_name_H-M   'P 1'
#
loop_
_entity.id
_entity.type
_entity.pdbx_description
1 polymer ?
#
loop_
_entity_poly.entity_id
_entity_poly.type
_entity_poly.pdbx_seq_one_letter_code
_entity_poly.pdbx_strand_id
1 'polypeptide(L)'
;MNKINVLGVIIKHYKTMSDQRGTMLMSDITVHFIVPLSLSFVLCWTYGIMKPAIASVFVNFGAITTALLMSAVIMIYEQKQKTITKISDIIEGN
;
A
#
# COMPACT_ATOMS: atom_id res chain seq x y z
N MET A 1 -10.44 19.18 -16.89
CA MET A 1 -10.42 18.24 -15.75
C MET A 1 -9.47 17.10 -16.11
N ASN A 2 -8.25 17.12 -15.57
CA ASN A 2 -7.21 16.17 -15.96
C ASN A 2 -7.59 14.79 -15.40
N LYS A 3 -7.99 13.85 -16.26
CA LYS A 3 -8.35 12.49 -15.86
C LYS A 3 -7.10 11.87 -15.24
N ILE A 4 -7.18 11.50 -13.96
CA ILE A 4 -6.11 10.75 -13.30
C ILE A 4 -5.83 9.52 -14.17
N ASN A 5 -4.63 9.47 -14.76
CA ASN A 5 -4.20 8.34 -15.59
C ASN A 5 -3.84 7.19 -14.65
N VAL A 6 -4.87 6.49 -14.17
CA VAL A 6 -4.75 5.34 -13.26
C VAL A 6 -3.78 4.29 -13.84
N LEU A 7 -3.74 4.16 -15.17
CA LEU A 7 -2.78 3.31 -15.88
C LEU A 7 -1.33 3.69 -15.58
N GLY A 8 -1.02 4.98 -15.60
CA GLY A 8 0.32 5.49 -15.26
C GLY A 8 0.71 5.24 -13.81
N VAL A 9 -0.26 5.31 -12.89
CA VAL A 9 -0.04 5.01 -11.47
C VAL A 9 0.24 3.51 -11.27
N ILE A 10 -0.53 2.63 -11.91
CA ILE A 10 -0.33 1.17 -11.87
C ILE A 10 1.04 0.78 -12.43
N ILE A 11 1.42 1.33 -13.60
CA ILE A 11 2.72 1.04 -14.23
C ILE A 11 3.88 1.50 -13.32
N LYS A 12 3.74 2.66 -12.67
CA LYS A 12 4.77 3.19 -11.76
C LYS A 12 4.88 2.34 -10.49
N HIS A 13 3.76 1.82 -9.98
CA HIS A 13 3.74 0.87 -8.86
C HIS A 13 4.38 -0.47 -9.21
N TYR A 14 4.09 -1.01 -10.41
CA TYR A 14 4.75 -2.20 -10.95
C TYR A 14 6.27 -2.02 -10.99
N LYS A 15 6.75 -0.86 -11.44
CA LYS A 15 8.19 -0.56 -11.50
C LYS A 15 8.85 -0.50 -10.11
N THR A 16 8.11 -0.11 -9.07
CA THR A 16 8.61 -0.09 -7.69
C THR A 16 8.58 -1.46 -7.01
N MET A 17 7.75 -2.40 -7.49
CA MET A 17 7.73 -3.80 -7.04
C MET A 17 8.82 -4.67 -7.69
N SER A 18 9.49 -4.17 -8.73
CA SER A 18 10.68 -4.81 -9.29
C SER A 18 11.88 -4.49 -8.41
N ASP A 19 12.40 -5.50 -7.72
CA ASP A 19 13.60 -5.42 -6.89
C ASP A 19 14.79 -4.82 -7.67
N GLN A 20 15.71 -4.15 -6.96
CA GLN A 20 16.91 -3.50 -7.50
C GLN A 20 17.92 -4.47 -8.14
N ARG A 21 17.55 -5.76 -8.26
CA ARG A 21 18.34 -6.85 -8.86
C ARG A 21 17.76 -7.37 -10.18
N GLY A 22 16.67 -6.79 -10.70
CA GLY A 22 16.14 -7.12 -12.03
C GLY A 22 15.39 -8.46 -12.13
N THR A 23 15.15 -9.16 -11.03
CA THR A 23 14.31 -10.35 -10.99
C THR A 23 12.97 -10.01 -10.34
N MET A 24 11.99 -9.73 -11.19
CA MET A 24 10.62 -9.51 -10.78
C MET A 24 10.00 -10.88 -10.49
N LEU A 25 9.79 -11.24 -9.22
CA LEU A 25 9.06 -12.45 -8.86
C LEU A 25 7.60 -12.29 -9.34
N MET A 26 7.31 -12.79 -10.54
CA MET A 26 5.97 -12.82 -11.14
C MET A 26 4.93 -13.47 -10.21
N SER A 27 5.38 -14.33 -9.29
CA SER A 27 4.57 -14.93 -8.24
C SER A 27 3.99 -13.90 -7.26
N ASP A 28 4.75 -12.89 -6.83
CA ASP A 28 4.26 -11.88 -5.89
C ASP A 28 3.18 -11.00 -6.51
N ILE A 29 3.37 -10.64 -7.78
CA ILE A 29 2.40 -9.87 -8.57
C ILE A 29 1.11 -10.68 -8.74
N THR A 30 1.23 -11.97 -9.04
CA THR A 30 0.10 -12.87 -9.19
C THR A 30 -0.69 -12.97 -7.87
N VAL A 31 -0.01 -13.19 -6.75
CA VAL A 31 -0.69 -13.31 -5.45
C VAL A 31 -1.32 -11.99 -5.01
N HIS A 32 -0.67 -10.86 -5.25
CA HIS A 32 -1.17 -9.56 -4.80
C HIS A 32 -2.30 -9.00 -5.66
N PHE A 33 -2.39 -9.40 -6.94
CA PHE A 33 -3.39 -8.88 -7.88
C PHE A 33 -4.41 -9.93 -8.33
N ILE A 34 -3.97 -11.10 -8.79
CA ILE A 34 -4.86 -12.15 -9.34
C ILE A 34 -5.73 -12.77 -8.25
N VAL A 35 -5.19 -13.00 -7.05
CA VAL A 35 -5.97 -13.59 -5.93
C VAL A 35 -7.12 -12.68 -5.51
N PRO A 36 -6.93 -11.39 -5.20
CA PRO A 36 -8.05 -10.52 -4.86
C PRO A 36 -9.02 -10.29 -6.03
N LEU A 37 -8.54 -10.25 -7.29
CA LEU A 37 -9.42 -10.14 -8.46
C LEU A 37 -10.30 -11.38 -8.66
N SER A 38 -9.71 -12.57 -8.57
CA SER A 38 -10.44 -13.83 -8.71
C SER A 38 -11.43 -14.03 -7.57
N LEU A 39 -11.04 -13.70 -6.33
CA LEU A 39 -11.95 -13.72 -5.18
C LEU A 39 -13.12 -12.74 -5.38
N SER A 40 -12.85 -11.52 -5.85
CA SER A 40 -13.90 -10.54 -6.16
C SER A 40 -14.85 -11.03 -7.26
N PHE A 41 -14.32 -11.70 -8.28
CA PHE A 41 -15.12 -12.29 -9.36
C PHE A 41 -16.03 -13.42 -8.86
N VAL A 42 -15.49 -14.34 -8.04
CA VAL A 42 -16.27 -15.44 -7.43
C VAL A 42 -17.36 -14.90 -6.51
N LEU A 43 -17.07 -13.87 -5.71
CA LEU A 43 -18.05 -13.23 -4.84
C LEU A 43 -19.15 -12.52 -5.63
N CYS A 44 -18.80 -11.81 -6.70
CA CYS A 44 -19.79 -11.21 -7.61
C CYS A 44 -20.67 -12.26 -8.29
N TRP A 45 -20.10 -13.41 -8.66
CA TRP A 45 -20.86 -14.50 -9.29
C TRP A 45 -21.84 -15.18 -8.32
N THR A 46 -21.45 -15.37 -7.06
CA THR A 46 -22.25 -16.08 -6.06
C THR A 46 -23.29 -15.21 -5.35
N TYR A 47 -22.97 -13.95 -5.06
CA TYR A 47 -23.82 -13.05 -4.26
C TYR A 47 -24.42 -11.87 -5.05
N GLY A 48 -24.10 -11.76 -6.35
CA GLY A 48 -24.54 -10.64 -7.18
C GLY A 48 -23.83 -9.32 -6.85
N ILE A 49 -24.34 -8.20 -7.35
CA ILE A 49 -23.74 -6.88 -7.18
C ILE A 49 -23.98 -6.38 -5.75
N MET A 50 -22.90 -6.10 -5.01
CA MET A 50 -22.95 -5.56 -3.66
C MET A 50 -23.70 -4.20 -3.64
N LYS A 51 -24.58 -4.02 -2.64
CA LYS A 51 -25.29 -2.74 -2.46
C LYS A 51 -24.27 -1.61 -2.22
N PRO A 52 -24.49 -0.41 -2.80
CA PRO A 52 -23.53 0.70 -2.71
C PRO A 52 -23.26 1.15 -1.26
N ALA A 53 -24.23 0.98 -0.35
CA ALA A 53 -24.06 1.26 1.07
C ALA A 53 -23.04 0.35 1.78
N ILE A 54 -22.91 -0.91 1.33
CA ILE A 54 -21.96 -1.86 1.92
C ILE A 54 -20.56 -1.57 1.38
N ALA A 55 -20.47 -1.32 0.06
CA ALA A 55 -19.22 -0.92 -0.58
C ALA A 55 -18.62 0.35 0.04
N SER A 56 -19.45 1.36 0.35
CA SER A 56 -18.97 2.59 1.00
C SER A 56 -18.40 2.35 2.40
N VAL A 57 -18.96 1.42 3.17
CA VAL A 57 -18.45 1.03 4.48
C VAL A 57 -17.08 0.37 4.35
N PHE A 58 -16.90 -0.58 3.42
CA PHE A 58 -15.62 -1.23 3.20
C PHE A 58 -14.53 -0.26 2.73
N VAL A 59 -14.86 0.66 1.82
CA VAL A 59 -13.91 1.69 1.36
C VAL A 59 -13.52 2.62 2.50
N ASN A 60 -14.48 3.05 3.34
CA ASN A 60 -14.19 3.90 4.50
C ASN A 60 -13.33 3.18 5.53
N PHE A 61 -13.65 1.92 5.82
CA PHE A 61 -12.85 1.09 6.72
C PHE A 61 -11.42 0.89 6.21
N GLY A 62 -11.25 0.59 4.93
CA GLY A 62 -9.94 0.46 4.30
C GLY A 62 -9.13 1.77 4.33
N ALA A 63 -9.78 2.90 4.09
CA ALA A 63 -9.15 4.22 4.15
C ALA A 63 -8.66 4.56 5.57
N ILE A 64 -9.50 4.34 6.60
CA ILE A 64 -9.12 4.54 8.00
C ILE A 64 -7.94 3.63 8.37
N THR A 65 -8.01 2.35 8.02
CA THR A 65 -6.95 1.38 8.32
C THR A 65 -5.63 1.80 7.67
N THR A 66 -5.67 2.24 6.41
CA THR A 66 -4.47 2.70 5.69
C THR A 66 -3.90 3.98 6.31
N ALA A 67 -4.75 4.92 6.73
CA ALA A 67 -4.33 6.13 7.41
C ALA A 67 -3.65 5.83 8.76
N LEU A 68 -4.21 4.88 9.53
CA LEU A 68 -3.62 4.43 10.80
C LEU A 68 -2.27 3.75 10.59
N LEU A 69 -2.14 2.88 9.59
CA LEU A 69 -0.87 2.24 9.25
C LEU A 69 0.20 3.27 8.84
N MET A 70 -0.15 4.22 7.97
CA MET A 70 0.76 5.30 7.58
C MET A 70 1.17 6.16 8.78
N SER A 71 0.23 6.50 9.66
CA SER A 71 0.52 7.24 10.89
C SER A 71 1.51 6.49 11.80
N ALA A 72 1.30 5.19 11.99
CA ALA A 72 2.19 4.36 12.80
C ALA A 72 3.60 4.24 12.18
N VAL A 73 3.70 4.05 10.86
CA VAL A 73 4.99 3.99 10.16
C VAL A 73 5.76 5.31 10.29
N ILE A 74 5.08 6.44 10.12
CA ILE A 74 5.70 7.77 10.27
C ILE A 74 6.17 7.97 11.72
N MET A 75 5.35 7.62 12.72
CA MET A 75 5.74 7.72 14.12
C MET A 75 7.01 6.91 14.43
N ILE A 76 7.10 5.67 13.94
CA ILE A 76 8.29 4.83 14.14
C ILE A 76 9.51 5.44 13.43
N TYR A 77 9.32 5.98 12.22
CA TYR A 77 10.38 6.65 11.47
C TYR A 77 10.89 7.90 12.20
N GLU A 78 10.01 8.75 12.72
CA GLU A 78 10.39 9.93 13.50
C GLU A 78 11.14 9.55 14.78
N GLN A 79 10.72 8.49 15.47
CA GLN A 79 11.42 7.98 16.66
C GLN A 79 12.82 7.47 16.32
N LYS A 80 12.96 6.75 15.20
CA LYS A 80 14.26 6.27 14.69
C LYS A 80 15.18 7.46 14.37
N GLN A 81 14.68 8.47 13.65
CA GLN A 81 15.47 9.65 13.27
C GLN A 81 15.93 10.44 14.51
N LYS A 82 15.02 10.70 15.46
CA LYS A 82 15.38 11.36 16.74
C LYS A 82 16.45 10.62 17.51
N THR A 83 16.43 9.29 17.48
CA THR A 83 17.45 8.45 18.15
C THR A 83 18.81 8.58 17.46
N ILE A 84 18.83 8.53 16.12
CA ILE A 84 20.06 8.67 15.33
C ILE A 84 20.70 10.05 15.55
N THR A 85 19.90 11.13 15.51
CA THR A 85 20.39 12.50 15.75
C THR A 85 21.04 12.61 17.13
N LYS A 86 20.40 12.10 18.18
CA LYS A 86 20.97 12.12 19.53
C LYS A 86 22.30 11.37 19.64
N ILE A 87 22.44 10.25 18.91
CA ILE A 87 23.70 9.50 18.88
C ILE A 87 24.80 10.31 18.18
N SER A 88 24.45 10.99 17.08
CA SER A 88 25.38 11.88 16.35
C SER A 88 25.90 13.01 17.24
N ASP A 89 25.00 13.69 17.96
CA ASP A 89 25.36 14.80 18.85
C ASP A 89 26.31 14.37 19.98
N ILE A 90 26.18 13.14 20.48
CA ILE A 90 27.07 12.58 21.52
C ILE A 90 28.47 12.29 20.95
N ILE A 91 28.56 11.86 19.69
CA ILE A 91 29.84 11.54 19.03
C ILE A 91 30.61 12.82 18.67
N GLU A 92 29.93 13.87 18.23
CA GLU A 92 30.56 15.15 17.87
C GLU A 92 30.90 16.04 19.08
N GLY A 93 30.22 15.82 20.22
CA GLY A 93 30.45 16.55 21.47
C GLY A 93 31.57 16.00 22.36
N ASN A 94 32.31 14.98 21.92
CA ASN A 94 33.42 14.33 22.64
C ASN A 94 34.67 14.28 21.76
#